data_AF-A0AA37CMJ9-F1
#
_entry.id   AF-A0AA37CMJ9-F1
#
_cell.length_a   1.000
_cell.length_b   1.000
_cell.length_c   1.000
_cell.angle_alpha   90.00
_cell.angle_beta   90.00
_cell.angle_gamma   90.00
#
_symmetry.space_group_name_H-M   'P 1'
#
loop_
_entity.id
_entity.type
_entity.pdbx_description
1 polymer ?
#
loop_
_entity_poly.entity_id
_entity_poly.type
_entity_poly.pdbx_seq_one_letter_code
_entity_poly.pdbx_strand_id
1 'polypeptide(L)'
;MDQKNVFMAREGNELYERNKVAILDKSLASDPIFKALEYLGSKPTRILEIGCANGWRLAQLADHYGARCYGVDPSASAIQGIEHGKCSLYLN
;
A
#
# COMPACT_ATOMS: atom_id res chain seq x y z
N MET A 1 13.03 16.21 -21.99
CA MET A 1 12.28 15.00 -21.59
C MET A 1 12.58 14.78 -20.12
N ASP A 2 11.58 14.85 -19.25
CA ASP A 2 11.77 14.78 -17.79
C ASP A 2 11.71 13.31 -17.34
N GLN A 3 12.74 12.85 -16.62
CA GLN A 3 12.85 11.49 -16.08
C GLN A 3 11.65 11.13 -15.21
N LYS A 4 11.10 12.11 -14.48
CA LYS A 4 9.88 11.93 -13.69
C LYS A 4 8.74 11.38 -14.55
N ASN A 5 8.52 11.95 -15.73
CA ASN A 5 7.42 11.54 -16.59
C ASN A 5 7.59 10.14 -17.17
N VAL A 6 8.83 9.71 -17.44
CA VAL A 6 9.12 8.34 -17.91
C VAL A 6 8.86 7.32 -16.80
N PHE A 7 9.29 7.63 -15.57
CA PHE A 7 9.06 6.78 -14.40
C PHE A 7 7.56 6.60 -14.12
N MET A 8 6.82 7.71 -14.11
CA MET A 8 5.37 7.72 -13.87
C MET A 8 4.57 7.01 -14.98
N ALA A 9 5.01 7.10 -16.24
CA ALA A 9 4.28 6.52 -17.36
C ALA A 9 4.44 5.00 -17.49
N ARG A 10 5.54 4.42 -17.00
CA ARG A 10 5.86 3.00 -17.27
C ARG A 10 6.53 2.26 -16.10
N GLU A 11 7.56 2.83 -15.50
CA GLU A 11 8.39 2.09 -14.55
C GLU A 11 7.63 1.71 -13.27
N GLY A 12 6.67 2.53 -12.82
CA GLY A 12 5.80 2.20 -11.68
C GLY A 12 4.99 0.91 -11.88
N ASN A 13 4.36 0.77 -13.05
CA ASN A 13 3.59 -0.43 -13.39
C ASN A 13 4.50 -1.65 -13.56
N GLU A 14 5.64 -1.49 -14.26
CA GLU A 14 6.61 -2.58 -14.47
C GLU A 14 7.21 -3.08 -13.15
N LEU A 15 7.46 -2.17 -12.20
CA LEU A 15 7.95 -2.52 -10.86
C LEU A 15 6.87 -3.25 -10.04
N TYR A 16 5.61 -2.82 -10.13
CA TYR A 16 4.50 -3.53 -9.49
C TYR A 16 4.36 -4.96 -10.02
N GLU A 17 4.35 -5.15 -11.35
CA GLU A 17 4.17 -6.47 -11.94
C GLU A 17 5.32 -7.43 -11.60
N ARG A 18 6.59 -6.96 -11.60
CA ARG A 18 7.74 -7.78 -11.18
C ARG A 18 7.64 -8.24 -9.72
N ASN A 19 7.03 -7.43 -8.86
CA ASN A 19 6.97 -7.69 -7.42
C ASN A 19 5.63 -8.27 -6.95
N LYS A 20 4.65 -8.41 -7.84
CA LYS A 20 3.29 -8.82 -7.52
C LYS A 20 3.22 -10.15 -6.77
N VAL A 21 4.04 -11.13 -7.15
CA VAL A 21 4.10 -12.43 -6.47
C VAL A 21 4.54 -12.30 -5.00
N ALA A 22 5.58 -11.51 -4.73
CA ALA A 22 6.03 -11.22 -3.36
C ALA A 22 5.06 -10.31 -2.58
N ILE A 23 4.17 -9.62 -3.29
CA ILE A 23 3.14 -8.78 -2.67
C ILE A 23 1.90 -9.59 -2.25
N LEU A 24 1.60 -10.68 -2.95
CA LEU A 24 0.36 -11.45 -2.76
C LEU A 24 0.47 -12.56 -1.71
N ASP A 25 1.66 -13.09 -1.42
CA ASP A 25 1.87 -14.08 -0.35
C ASP A 25 2.20 -13.40 0.98
N LYS A 26 1.22 -12.67 1.54
CA LYS A 26 1.38 -11.93 2.80
C LYS A 26 0.39 -12.35 3.86
N SER A 27 0.86 -12.36 5.11
CA SER A 27 0.05 -12.52 6.32
C SER A 27 0.31 -11.36 7.27
N LEU A 28 -0.75 -10.81 7.87
CA LEU A 28 -0.61 -9.71 8.83
C LEU A 28 0.24 -10.13 10.03
N ALA A 29 0.11 -11.39 10.47
CA ALA A 29 0.85 -11.92 11.61
C ALA A 29 2.37 -12.01 11.38
N SER A 30 2.80 -12.08 10.12
CA SER A 30 4.23 -12.07 9.76
C SER A 30 4.73 -10.69 9.29
N ASP A 31 3.84 -9.71 9.08
CA ASP A 31 4.22 -8.39 8.58
C ASP A 31 5.08 -7.61 9.61
N PRO A 32 6.26 -7.12 9.20
CA PRO A 32 7.18 -6.46 10.13
C PRO A 32 6.66 -5.10 10.63
N ILE A 33 5.84 -4.40 9.84
CA ILE A 33 5.27 -3.10 10.24
C ILE A 33 4.20 -3.32 11.30
N PHE A 34 3.34 -4.33 11.12
CA PHE A 34 2.36 -4.71 12.14
C PHE A 34 3.02 -5.10 13.46
N LYS A 35 4.05 -5.96 13.42
CA LYS A 35 4.82 -6.35 14.62
C LYS A 35 5.47 -5.16 15.32
N ALA A 36 5.99 -4.19 14.56
CA ALA A 36 6.58 -2.99 15.13
C ALA A 36 5.53 -2.12 15.83
N LEU A 37 4.34 -1.95 15.23
CA LEU A 37 3.23 -1.21 15.84
C LEU A 37 2.78 -1.88 17.16
N GLU A 38 2.64 -3.20 17.16
CA GLU A 38 2.30 -3.98 18.36
C GLU A 38 3.36 -3.85 19.46
N TYR A 39 4.64 -4.00 19.09
CA TYR A 39 5.76 -3.85 20.03
C TYR A 39 5.80 -2.47 20.69
N LEU A 40 5.46 -1.42 19.92
CA LEU A 40 5.38 -0.05 20.42
C LEU A 40 4.09 0.24 21.19
N GLY A 41 3.12 -0.70 21.24
CA GLY A 41 1.79 -0.48 21.82
C GLY A 41 0.99 0.60 21.09
N SER A 42 1.31 0.86 19.81
CA SER A 42 0.71 1.92 19.02
C SER A 42 -0.69 1.55 18.55
N LYS A 43 -1.63 2.49 18.62
CA LYS A 43 -3.01 2.33 18.14
C LYS A 43 -3.37 3.47 17.19
N PRO A 44 -2.83 3.46 15.96
CA PRO A 44 -3.00 4.57 15.04
C PRO A 44 -4.46 4.68 14.60
N THR A 45 -5.00 5.90 14.60
CA THR A 45 -6.35 6.17 14.11
C THR A 45 -6.36 6.66 12.66
N ARG A 46 -5.20 7.08 12.14
CA ARG A 46 -4.98 7.52 10.76
C ARG A 46 -3.64 7.01 10.25
N ILE A 47 -3.61 6.47 9.04
CA ILE A 47 -2.43 5.84 8.45
C ILE A 47 -2.25 6.35 7.02
N LEU A 48 -1.04 6.80 6.68
CA LEU A 48 -0.63 7.09 5.32
C LEU A 48 0.51 6.14 4.94
N GLU A 49 0.37 5.44 3.81
CA GLU A 49 1.44 4.60 3.25
C GLU A 49 1.88 5.14 1.88
N ILE A 50 3.19 5.39 1.75
CA ILE A 50 3.82 5.82 0.50
C ILE A 50 4.44 4.58 -0.17
N GLY A 51 4.10 4.33 -1.43
CA GLY A 51 4.39 3.07 -2.11
C GLY A 51 3.48 1.95 -1.61
N CYS A 52 2.17 2.23 -1.53
CA CYS A 52 1.21 1.30 -0.94
C CYS A 52 0.92 0.05 -1.81
N ALA A 53 1.45 0.01 -3.03
CA ALA A 53 1.11 -0.99 -4.03
C ALA A 53 -0.42 -1.14 -4.13
N ASN A 54 -0.92 -2.36 -3.97
CA ASN A 54 -2.34 -2.65 -4.02
C ASN A 54 -3.12 -2.23 -2.76
N GLY A 55 -2.44 -1.77 -1.71
CA GLY A 55 -3.08 -1.34 -0.46
C GLY A 55 -3.43 -2.48 0.50
N TRP A 56 -2.96 -3.71 0.26
CA TRP A 56 -3.23 -4.86 1.13
C TRP A 56 -2.95 -4.55 2.61
N ARG A 57 -1.79 -3.96 2.93
CA ARG A 57 -1.43 -3.63 4.30
C ARG A 57 -2.38 -2.61 4.93
N LEU A 58 -2.73 -1.55 4.19
CA LEU A 58 -3.67 -0.54 4.64
C LEU A 58 -5.05 -1.14 4.98
N ALA A 59 -5.53 -2.08 4.16
CA ALA A 59 -6.79 -2.78 4.43
C ALA A 59 -6.71 -3.61 5.72
N GLN A 60 -5.64 -4.40 5.89
CA GLN A 60 -5.44 -5.17 7.11
C GLN A 60 -5.34 -4.29 8.37
N LEU A 61 -4.63 -3.16 8.29
CA LEU A 61 -4.49 -2.23 9.40
C LEU A 61 -5.79 -1.47 9.70
N ALA A 62 -6.57 -1.14 8.66
CA ALA A 62 -7.89 -0.51 8.82
C ALA A 62 -8.84 -1.44 9.58
N ASP A 63 -8.87 -2.72 9.23
CA ASP A 63 -9.72 -3.71 9.91
C ASP A 63 -9.24 -3.99 11.33
N HIS A 64 -7.92 -4.08 11.56
CA HIS A 64 -7.38 -4.38 12.88
C HIS A 64 -7.53 -3.21 13.88
N TYR A 65 -7.18 -1.98 13.46
CA TYR A 65 -7.16 -0.81 14.34
C TYR A 65 -8.41 0.07 14.24
N GLY A 66 -9.31 -0.20 13.29
CA GLY A 66 -10.41 0.74 12.95
C GLY A 66 -9.89 2.07 12.38
N ALA A 67 -8.68 2.06 11.80
CA ALA A 67 -7.99 3.25 11.35
C ALA A 67 -8.54 3.75 10.00
N ARG A 68 -8.48 5.08 9.79
CA ARG A 68 -8.70 5.67 8.47
C ARG A 68 -7.40 5.66 7.67
N CYS A 69 -7.39 4.93 6.56
CA CYS A 69 -6.19 4.65 5.78
C CYS A 69 -6.15 5.40 4.45
N TYR A 70 -4.94 5.85 4.09
CA TYR A 70 -4.62 6.54 2.84
C TYR A 70 -3.37 5.91 2.22
N GLY A 71 -3.38 5.70 0.92
CA GLY A 71 -2.24 5.16 0.20
C GLY A 71 -1.89 5.99 -1.02
N VAL A 72 -0.61 6.12 -1.32
CA VAL A 72 -0.13 6.73 -2.56
C VAL A 72 0.81 5.76 -3.25
N ASP A 73 0.62 5.54 -4.54
CA ASP A 73 1.51 4.71 -5.36
C ASP A 73 1.59 5.28 -6.78
N PRO A 74 2.77 5.31 -7.43
CA PRO A 74 2.89 5.75 -8.82
C PRO A 74 2.36 4.71 -9.83
N SER A 75 2.07 3.47 -9.42
CA SER A 75 1.54 2.42 -10.29
C SER A 75 0.02 2.48 -10.40
N ALA A 76 -0.49 2.89 -11.56
CA ALA A 76 -1.92 2.84 -11.85
C ALA A 76 -2.45 1.40 -11.78
N SER A 77 -1.66 0.40 -12.20
CA SER A 77 -2.02 -1.02 -12.12
C SER A 77 -2.20 -1.49 -10.68
N ALA A 78 -1.42 -0.95 -9.74
CA ALA A 78 -1.52 -1.30 -8.33
C ALA A 78 -2.81 -0.73 -7.72
N ILE A 79 -3.16 0.52 -8.05
CA ILE A 79 -4.33 1.22 -7.53
C ILE A 79 -5.64 0.67 -8.09
N GLN A 80 -5.70 0.34 -9.39
CA GLN A 80 -6.93 -0.17 -10.03
C GLN A 80 -7.30 -1.59 -9.61
N GLY A 81 -6.36 -2.35 -9.04
CA GLY A 81 -6.53 -3.76 -8.76
C GLY A 81 -7.41 -4.11 -7.56
N ILE A 82 -7.93 -3.14 -6.77
CA ILE A 82 -8.64 -3.46 -5.51
C ILE A 82 -9.94 -2.67 -5.28
N GLU A 83 -10.99 -3.41 -4.86
CA GLU A 83 -12.25 -2.95 -4.27
C GLU A 83 -12.01 -2.25 -2.91
N HIS A 84 -12.39 -0.97 -2.76
CA HIS A 84 -12.26 -0.30 -1.46
C HIS A 84 -13.49 0.50 -1.05
N GLY A 85 -14.09 0.08 0.07
CA GLY A 85 -15.00 0.90 0.87
C GLY A 85 -14.34 1.58 2.09
N LYS A 86 -13.08 1.29 2.43
CA LYS A 86 -12.43 1.72 3.69
C LYS A 86 -11.09 2.47 3.56
N CYS A 87 -10.42 2.41 2.41
CA CYS A 87 -9.14 3.07 2.17
C CYS A 87 -9.24 4.00 0.96
N SER A 88 -8.60 5.17 1.01
CA SER A 88 -8.46 6.05 -0.15
C SER A 88 -7.06 5.90 -0.74
N LEU A 89 -6.96 5.34 -1.95
CA LEU A 89 -5.71 5.18 -2.67
C LEU A 89 -5.62 6.21 -3.80
N TYR A 90 -4.45 6.83 -3.96
CA TYR A 90 -4.22 7.88 -4.93
C TYR A 90 -3.04 7.52 -5.84
N LEU A 91 -3.20 7.79 -7.13
CA LEU A 91 -2.10 7.82 -8.07
C LEU A 91 -1.28 9.10 -7.83
N ASN A 92 0.02 8.97 -7.62
CA ASN A 92 0.94 10.12 -7.54
C ASN A 92 1.37 10.60 -8.94
#